data_AF-A0A2W1LEH5-F1
#
_entry.id   AF-A0A2W1LEH5-F1
#
_cell.length_a   1.000
_cell.length_b   1.000
_cell.length_c   1.000
_cell.angle_alpha   90.00
_cell.angle_beta   90.00
_cell.angle_gamma   90.00
#
_symmetry.space_group_name_H-M   'P 1'
#
loop_
_entity.id
_entity.type
_entity.pdbx_description
1 polymer ?
#
loop_
_entity_poly.entity_id
_entity_poly.type
_entity_poly.pdbx_seq_one_letter_code
_entity_poly.pdbx_strand_id
1 'polypeptide(L)'
;MLEFYNLSNALTLHLTGSLWSDTAMIDLLFVIFDNKGYKVEYDPIGFPVFKNFIKTDVNISNDSLLLKNGGLSKTVSRLHLQAATSVLKERMEKAANNKKIDLETYINQQGFTKEQAKQIIKEKDKIEGYNWHHHQETGRMQLVIQEVHDAHRHTGGNQLWGSGK
;
A
#
# COMPACT_ATOMS: atom_id res chain seq x y z
N MET A 1 24.24 3.40 32.82
CA MET A 1 23.85 4.74 32.36
C MET A 1 23.53 4.63 30.88
N LEU A 2 22.27 4.79 30.50
CA LEU A 2 21.86 4.89 29.10
C LEU A 2 21.89 6.38 28.73
N GLU A 3 22.70 6.73 27.74
CA GLU A 3 22.75 8.09 27.19
C GLU A 3 21.62 8.24 26.16
N PHE A 4 20.73 9.20 26.40
CA PHE A 4 19.68 9.59 25.48
C PHE A 4 20.22 10.63 24.50
N TYR A 5 20.38 10.26 23.24
CA TYR A 5 20.54 11.25 22.17
C TYR A 5 19.18 11.81 21.79
N ASN A 6 18.97 13.07 22.16
CA ASN A 6 17.77 13.83 21.83
C ASN A 6 17.91 14.37 20.40
N LEU A 7 17.32 13.66 19.43
CA LEU A 7 17.08 14.18 18.08
C LEU A 7 15.60 14.50 17.97
N SER A 8 15.29 15.78 17.89
CA SER A 8 13.95 16.33 17.62
C SER A 8 13.30 15.64 16.41
N ASN A 9 12.07 15.14 16.62
CA ASN A 9 11.19 14.37 15.70
C ASN A 9 11.36 12.84 15.69
N ALA A 10 11.68 12.22 16.82
CA ALA A 10 11.93 10.78 16.90
C ALA A 10 10.66 9.92 16.83
N LEU A 11 10.46 9.24 15.69
CA LEU A 11 9.81 7.93 15.64
C LEU A 11 10.44 7.03 16.72
N THR A 12 9.62 6.42 17.57
CA THR A 12 10.12 5.50 18.59
C THR A 12 10.26 4.11 17.97
N LEU A 13 11.50 3.64 17.80
CA LEU A 13 11.80 2.28 17.40
C LEU A 13 11.68 1.35 18.61
N HIS A 14 10.77 0.37 18.57
CA HIS A 14 10.67 -0.67 19.59
C HIS A 14 11.11 -2.01 19.00
N LEU A 15 12.24 -2.53 19.47
CA LEU A 15 12.71 -3.89 19.16
C LEU A 15 12.07 -4.86 20.14
N THR A 16 11.02 -5.58 19.73
CA THR A 16 10.45 -6.67 20.52
C THR A 16 10.90 -8.01 19.93
N GLY A 17 11.82 -8.70 20.60
CA GLY A 17 12.20 -10.08 20.27
C GLY A 17 11.58 -11.08 21.24
N SER A 18 11.02 -12.17 20.73
CA SER A 18 10.64 -13.35 21.53
C SER A 18 11.57 -14.50 21.13
N LEU A 19 12.35 -15.00 22.10
CA LEU A 19 13.28 -16.12 21.92
C LEU A 19 12.53 -17.45 22.11
N TRP A 20 12.25 -18.17 21.02
CA TRP A 20 12.02 -19.62 21.05
C TRP A 20 12.70 -20.25 19.83
N SER A 21 13.34 -21.40 20.05
CA SER A 21 14.44 -21.93 19.24
C SER A 21 14.02 -22.77 18.03
N ASP A 22 15.03 -22.91 17.15
CA ASP A 22 15.27 -23.92 16.11
C ASP A 22 14.70 -23.69 14.71
N THR A 23 15.60 -23.17 13.86
CA THR A 23 15.62 -23.21 12.37
C THR A 23 14.66 -22.35 11.55
N ALA A 24 14.02 -21.33 12.15
CA ALA A 24 13.39 -20.27 11.36
C ALA A 24 14.32 -19.05 11.29
N MET A 25 14.60 -18.58 10.08
CA MET A 25 15.14 -17.24 9.83
C MET A 25 14.42 -16.25 10.75
N ILE A 26 15.16 -15.49 11.55
CA ILE A 26 14.60 -14.42 12.36
C ILE A 26 14.10 -13.39 11.34
N ASP A 27 12.81 -13.47 10.98
CA ASP A 27 12.11 -12.40 10.29
C ASP A 27 12.08 -11.23 11.26
N LEU A 28 13.12 -10.41 11.21
CA LEU A 28 13.27 -9.21 12.01
C LEU A 28 12.26 -8.19 11.48
N LEU A 29 11.00 -8.35 11.89
CA LEU A 29 9.94 -7.40 11.66
C LEU A 29 10.19 -6.19 12.56
N PHE A 30 10.62 -5.09 11.96
CA PHE A 30 10.71 -3.83 12.68
C PHE A 30 9.28 -3.29 12.87
N VAL A 31 8.93 -2.97 14.11
CA VAL A 31 7.64 -2.34 14.42
C VAL A 31 7.86 -0.85 14.57
N ILE A 32 7.13 -0.08 13.78
CA ILE A 32 7.09 1.37 13.87
C ILE A 32 5.71 1.78 14.41
N PHE A 33 5.73 2.63 15.43
CA PHE A 33 4.55 3.34 15.91
C PHE A 33 4.59 4.77 15.38
N ASP A 34 3.50 5.21 14.77
CA ASP A 34 3.35 6.63 14.46
C ASP A 34 2.75 7.41 15.64
N ASN A 35 2.72 8.74 15.49
CA ASN A 35 2.22 9.67 16.52
C ASN A 35 0.73 9.50 16.84
N LYS A 36 0.00 8.68 16.07
CA LYS A 36 -1.42 8.36 16.27
C LYS A 36 -1.60 6.96 16.85
N GLY A 37 -0.51 6.24 17.10
CA GLY A 37 -0.50 4.91 17.70
C GLY A 37 -0.72 3.78 16.71
N TYR A 38 -0.71 4.03 15.40
CA TYR A 38 -0.79 2.95 14.43
C TYR A 38 0.51 2.15 14.45
N LYS A 39 0.37 0.82 14.49
CA LYS A 39 1.46 -0.14 14.47
C LYS A 39 1.62 -0.69 13.07
N VAL A 40 2.74 -0.41 12.42
CA VAL A 40 3.09 -0.98 11.11
C VAL A 40 4.39 -1.77 11.21
N GLU A 41 4.32 -3.00 10.71
CA GLU A 41 5.46 -3.90 10.57
C GLU A 41 6.24 -3.55 9.30
N TYR A 42 7.56 -3.73 9.30
CA TYR A 42 8.39 -3.59 8.11
C TYR A 42 9.09 -4.91 7.81
N ASP A 43 9.20 -5.24 6.52
CA ASP A 43 9.96 -6.39 6.07
C ASP A 43 11.49 -6.13 6.14
N PRO A 44 12.33 -7.17 6.00
CA PRO A 44 13.79 -7.03 6.07
C PRO A 44 14.41 -6.09 5.02
N ILE A 45 13.68 -5.73 3.96
CA ILE A 45 14.15 -4.83 2.90
C ILE A 45 13.57 -3.41 2.99
N GLY A 46 12.80 -3.12 4.05
CA GLY A 46 12.32 -1.78 4.41
C GLY A 46 10.97 -1.39 3.80
N PHE A 47 10.14 -2.34 3.38
CA PHE A 47 8.75 -2.08 2.99
C PHE A 47 7.81 -2.18 4.20
N PRO A 48 6.89 -1.21 4.35
CA PRO A 48 5.82 -1.29 5.33
C PRO A 48 4.80 -2.38 4.94
N VAL A 49 4.35 -3.12 5.94
CA VAL A 49 3.40 -4.22 5.85
C VAL A 49 2.07 -3.76 6.44
N PHE A 50 1.17 -3.29 5.57
CA PHE A 50 -0.09 -2.63 5.95
C PHE A 50 -1.25 -3.59 6.26
N LYS A 51 -1.02 -4.79 6.80
CA LYS A 51 -2.03 -5.87 6.96
C LYS A 51 -3.45 -5.40 7.36
N ASN A 52 -3.56 -4.54 8.37
CA ASN A 52 -4.84 -4.08 8.92
C ASN A 52 -5.38 -2.78 8.29
N PHE A 53 -4.65 -2.21 7.34
CA PHE A 53 -4.93 -0.91 6.74
C PHE A 53 -5.16 -0.98 5.22
N ILE A 54 -5.19 -2.20 4.67
CA ILE A 54 -5.49 -2.47 3.27
C ILE A 54 -7.00 -2.58 3.08
N LYS A 55 -7.56 -1.73 2.22
CA LYS A 55 -8.96 -1.80 1.79
C LYS A 55 -9.16 -2.88 0.73
N THR A 56 -8.21 -3.00 -0.20
CA THR A 56 -8.18 -4.02 -1.25
C THR A 56 -6.80 -4.06 -1.88
N ASP A 57 -6.48 -5.16 -2.55
CA ASP A 57 -5.34 -5.27 -3.46
C ASP A 57 -5.78 -5.65 -4.89
N VAL A 58 -4.90 -5.38 -5.85
CA VAL A 58 -5.02 -5.74 -7.27
C VAL A 58 -3.66 -6.13 -7.83
N ASN A 59 -3.65 -6.81 -8.98
CA ASN A 59 -2.44 -7.13 -9.71
C ASN A 59 -2.45 -6.48 -11.10
N ILE A 60 -1.43 -5.66 -11.40
CA ILE A 60 -1.24 -4.96 -12.67
C ILE A 60 -0.21 -5.64 -13.59
N SER A 61 0.22 -6.88 -13.28
CA SER A 61 1.32 -7.58 -13.95
C SER A 61 1.11 -7.82 -15.45
N ASN A 62 -0.13 -7.79 -15.93
CA ASN A 62 -0.44 -7.97 -17.36
C ASN A 62 -0.15 -6.70 -18.17
N ASP A 63 0.12 -5.56 -17.54
CA ASP A 63 0.49 -4.33 -18.22
C ASP A 63 2.01 -4.31 -18.47
N SER A 64 2.41 -4.96 -19.56
CA SER A 64 3.81 -5.13 -19.98
C SER A 64 4.56 -3.81 -20.24
N LEU A 65 3.85 -2.67 -20.37
CA LEU A 65 4.45 -1.35 -20.55
C LEU A 65 4.85 -0.70 -19.21
N LEU A 66 4.23 -1.13 -18.11
CA LEU A 66 4.46 -0.62 -16.76
C LEU A 66 5.59 -1.35 -16.03
N LEU A 67 5.79 -2.65 -16.33
CA LEU A 67 6.85 -3.45 -15.71
C LEU A 67 8.24 -3.27 -16.30
N LYS A 68 8.36 -2.84 -17.57
CA LYS A 68 9.64 -2.79 -18.29
C LYS A 68 10.52 -1.58 -17.94
N ASN A 69 9.94 -0.54 -17.35
CA ASN A 69 10.65 0.68 -17.00
C ASN A 69 10.95 0.69 -15.49
N GLY A 70 11.92 -0.13 -15.06
CA GLY A 70 12.41 -0.27 -13.68
C GLY A 70 13.06 0.99 -13.07
N GLY A 71 12.41 2.14 -13.24
CA GLY A 71 12.77 3.45 -12.71
C GLY A 71 11.54 4.34 -12.74
N LEU A 72 10.91 4.56 -11.58
CA LEU A 72 9.71 5.38 -11.47
C LEU A 72 10.05 6.88 -11.56
N SER A 73 10.01 7.43 -12.77
CA SER A 73 9.64 8.84 -12.92
C SER A 73 8.24 9.05 -12.31
N LYS A 74 7.94 10.24 -11.76
CA LYS A 74 6.61 10.58 -11.22
C LYS A 74 5.48 10.24 -12.18
N THR A 75 5.74 10.38 -13.49
CA THR A 75 4.80 10.01 -14.55
C THR A 75 4.49 8.51 -14.57
N VAL A 76 5.51 7.66 -14.44
CA VAL A 76 5.36 6.19 -14.42
C VAL A 76 4.61 5.76 -13.15
N SER A 77 4.92 6.39 -12.01
CA SER A 77 4.18 6.17 -10.76
C SER A 77 2.68 6.38 -10.97
N ARG A 78 2.31 7.55 -11.51
CA ARG A 78 0.92 7.92 -11.75
C ARG A 78 0.19 6.93 -12.67
N LEU A 79 0.89 6.39 -13.67
CA LEU A 79 0.35 5.36 -14.55
C LEU A 79 0.07 4.05 -13.79
N HIS A 80 0.93 3.63 -12.87
CA HIS A 80 0.69 2.44 -12.03
C HIS A 80 -0.54 2.62 -11.15
N LEU A 81 -0.71 3.80 -10.54
CA LEU A 81 -1.87 4.07 -9.68
C LEU A 81 -3.18 4.08 -10.50
N GLN A 82 -3.14 4.71 -11.68
CA GLN A 82 -4.28 4.73 -12.60
C GLN A 82 -4.63 3.32 -13.10
N ALA A 83 -3.63 2.51 -13.47
CA ALA A 83 -3.81 1.13 -13.88
C ALA A 83 -4.41 0.27 -12.75
N ALA A 84 -3.96 0.47 -11.51
CA ALA A 84 -4.51 -0.22 -10.35
C ALA A 84 -6.00 0.10 -10.15
N THR A 85 -6.41 1.36 -10.31
CA THR A 85 -7.83 1.74 -10.27
C THR A 85 -8.62 1.14 -11.43
N SER A 86 -8.04 1.06 -12.63
CA SER A 86 -8.68 0.43 -13.79
C SER A 86 -8.94 -1.06 -13.56
N VAL A 87 -7.95 -1.80 -13.04
CA VAL A 87 -8.11 -3.22 -12.66
C VAL A 87 -9.14 -3.40 -11.55
N LEU A 88 -9.16 -2.50 -10.55
CA LEU A 88 -10.17 -2.50 -9.49
C LEU A 88 -11.58 -2.35 -10.06
N LYS A 89 -11.77 -1.38 -10.97
CA LYS A 89 -13.04 -1.14 -11.66
C LYS A 89 -13.47 -2.36 -12.47
N GLU A 90 -12.60 -2.94 -13.29
CA GLU A 90 -12.92 -4.12 -14.11
C GLU A 90 -13.39 -5.30 -13.25
N ARG A 91 -12.70 -5.54 -12.12
CA ARG A 91 -13.09 -6.59 -11.16
C ARG A 91 -14.47 -6.32 -10.57
N MET A 92 -14.77 -5.08 -10.22
CA MET A 92 -16.07 -4.67 -9.67
C MET A 92 -17.19 -4.72 -10.70
N GLU A 93 -16.91 -4.36 -11.96
CA GLU A 93 -17.86 -4.47 -13.07
C GLU A 93 -18.26 -5.92 -13.32
N LYS A 94 -17.29 -6.84 -13.38
CA LYS A 94 -17.58 -8.28 -13.50
C LYS A 94 -18.48 -8.76 -12.36
N ALA A 95 -18.17 -8.36 -11.12
CA ALA A 95 -18.95 -8.76 -9.96
C ALA A 95 -20.35 -8.13 -9.92
N ALA A 96 -20.50 -6.87 -10.34
CA ALA A 96 -21.78 -6.18 -10.46
C ALA A 96 -22.66 -6.84 -11.52
N ASN A 97 -22.09 -7.15 -12.69
CA ASN A 97 -22.77 -7.86 -13.78
C ASN A 97 -23.25 -9.24 -13.35
N ASN A 98 -22.42 -10.00 -12.63
CA ASN A 98 -22.80 -11.31 -12.09
C ASN A 98 -23.99 -11.22 -11.12
N LYS A 99 -24.06 -10.15 -10.34
CA LYS A 99 -25.18 -9.86 -9.42
C LYS A 99 -26.35 -9.14 -10.08
N LYS A 100 -26.22 -8.74 -11.36
CA LYS A 100 -27.21 -7.95 -12.11
C LYS A 100 -27.60 -6.64 -11.42
N ILE A 101 -26.62 -5.95 -10.83
CA ILE A 101 -26.79 -4.61 -10.24
C ILE A 101 -25.86 -3.61 -10.93
N ASP A 102 -26.15 -2.32 -10.79
CA ASP A 102 -25.28 -1.29 -11.34
C ASP A 102 -23.94 -1.20 -10.59
N LEU A 103 -22.92 -0.72 -11.30
CA LEU A 103 -21.55 -0.65 -10.80
C LEU A 103 -21.42 0.25 -9.57
N GLU A 104 -22.07 1.42 -9.56
CA GLU A 104 -21.98 2.36 -8.42
C GLU A 104 -22.57 1.73 -7.16
N THR A 105 -23.73 1.08 -7.26
CA THR A 105 -24.33 0.31 -6.17
C THR A 105 -23.42 -0.80 -5.69
N TYR A 106 -22.81 -1.58 -6.57
CA TYR A 106 -21.86 -2.63 -6.17
C TYR A 106 -20.67 -2.04 -5.42
N ILE A 107 -20.07 -0.96 -5.92
CA ILE A 107 -18.93 -0.29 -5.28
C ILE A 107 -19.30 0.21 -3.88
N ASN A 108 -20.46 0.84 -3.75
CA ASN A 108 -20.96 1.31 -2.44
C ASN A 108 -21.16 0.15 -1.45
N GLN A 109 -21.65 -1.01 -1.91
CA GLN A 109 -21.75 -2.23 -1.10
C GLN A 109 -20.39 -2.77 -0.62
N GLN A 110 -19.28 -2.44 -1.30
CA GLN A 110 -17.92 -2.76 -0.83
C GLN A 110 -17.41 -1.77 0.24
N GLY A 111 -18.26 -0.84 0.69
CA GLY A 111 -17.94 0.15 1.70
C GLY A 111 -17.07 1.28 1.18
N PHE A 112 -17.22 1.64 -0.09
CA PHE A 112 -16.73 2.92 -0.64
C PHE A 112 -17.83 3.97 -0.55
N THR A 113 -17.44 5.24 -0.37
CA THR A 113 -18.38 6.37 -0.43
C THR A 113 -18.78 6.64 -1.88
N LYS A 114 -19.83 7.45 -2.07
CA LYS A 114 -20.29 7.88 -3.39
C LYS A 114 -19.19 8.61 -4.18
N GLU A 115 -18.40 9.44 -3.51
CA GLU A 115 -17.28 10.18 -4.09
C GLU A 115 -16.16 9.22 -4.53
N GLN A 116 -15.83 8.23 -3.70
CA GLN A 116 -14.87 7.19 -4.03
C GLN A 116 -15.35 6.32 -5.20
N ALA A 117 -16.65 5.99 -5.26
CA ALA A 117 -17.23 5.27 -6.38
C ALA A 117 -17.07 6.03 -7.70
N LYS A 118 -17.35 7.35 -7.71
CA LYS A 118 -17.11 8.20 -8.89
C LYS A 118 -15.64 8.20 -9.31
N GLN A 119 -14.71 8.20 -8.36
CA GLN A 119 -13.27 8.18 -8.63
C GLN A 119 -12.82 6.84 -9.23
N ILE A 120 -13.34 5.72 -8.71
CA ILE A 120 -13.09 4.38 -9.24
C ILE A 120 -13.64 4.25 -10.66
N ILE A 121 -14.89 4.66 -10.89
CA ILE A 121 -15.56 4.60 -12.21
C ILE A 121 -14.79 5.43 -13.25
N LYS A 122 -14.24 6.59 -12.84
CA LYS A 122 -13.43 7.48 -13.67
C LYS A 122 -11.95 7.09 -13.73
N GLU A 123 -11.55 5.96 -13.12
CA GLU A 123 -10.19 5.43 -13.13
C GLU A 123 -9.16 6.47 -12.64
N LYS A 124 -9.49 7.19 -11.56
CA LYS A 124 -8.57 8.14 -10.96
C LYS A 124 -7.38 7.42 -10.33
N ASP A 125 -6.21 8.01 -10.47
CA ASP A 125 -4.97 7.61 -9.79
C ASP A 125 -5.04 7.78 -8.26
N LYS A 126 -5.91 8.68 -7.79
CA LYS A 126 -6.18 8.91 -6.37
C LYS A 126 -7.64 8.63 -6.02
N ILE A 127 -7.83 7.93 -4.90
CA ILE A 127 -9.13 7.70 -4.27
C ILE A 127 -9.12 8.43 -2.92
N GLU A 128 -10.17 9.19 -2.62
CA GLU A 128 -10.22 10.00 -1.41
C GLU A 128 -10.05 9.14 -0.14
N GLY A 129 -9.13 9.54 0.74
CA GLY A 129 -8.81 8.81 1.97
C GLY A 129 -7.93 7.56 1.78
N TYR A 130 -7.53 7.24 0.55
CA TYR A 130 -6.67 6.09 0.24
C TYR A 130 -5.54 6.43 -0.72
N ASN A 131 -4.44 5.70 -0.63
CA ASN A 131 -3.34 5.74 -1.58
C ASN A 131 -3.02 4.34 -2.08
N TRP A 132 -2.72 4.22 -3.36
CA TRP A 132 -2.15 3.00 -3.93
C TRP A 132 -0.70 2.86 -3.48
N HIS A 133 -0.37 1.67 -2.97
CA HIS A 133 0.94 1.29 -2.46
C HIS A 133 1.51 0.14 -3.28
N HIS A 134 2.75 0.30 -3.76
CA HIS A 134 3.48 -0.78 -4.42
C HIS A 134 3.91 -1.82 -3.40
N HIS A 135 3.45 -3.05 -3.54
CA HIS A 135 3.88 -4.18 -2.71
C HIS A 135 5.26 -4.67 -3.14
N GLN A 136 5.95 -5.42 -2.26
CA GLN A 136 7.22 -6.10 -2.58
C GLN A 136 7.09 -7.09 -3.76
N GLU A 137 5.90 -7.67 -3.95
CA GLU A 137 5.60 -8.53 -5.10
C GLU A 137 5.33 -7.67 -6.34
N THR A 138 6.16 -7.84 -7.36
CA THR A 138 6.04 -7.10 -8.62
C THR A 138 4.64 -7.17 -9.22
N GLY A 139 4.04 -6.01 -9.47
CA GLY A 139 2.71 -5.86 -10.04
C GLY A 139 1.58 -5.89 -9.02
N ARG A 140 1.82 -6.28 -7.76
CA ARG A 140 0.80 -6.21 -6.72
C ARG A 140 0.70 -4.80 -6.14
N MET A 141 -0.51 -4.25 -6.18
CA MET A 141 -0.84 -2.91 -5.68
C MET A 141 -1.86 -3.02 -4.55
N GLN A 142 -1.62 -2.31 -3.45
CA GLN A 142 -2.50 -2.30 -2.28
C GLN A 142 -3.12 -0.92 -2.10
N LEU A 143 -4.44 -0.84 -1.96
CA LEU A 143 -5.13 0.39 -1.62
C LEU A 143 -5.12 0.54 -0.09
N VAL A 144 -4.29 1.45 0.43
CA VAL A 144 -4.03 1.63 1.86
C VAL A 144 -4.65 2.94 2.33
N ILE A 145 -5.14 3.00 3.57
CA ILE A 145 -5.62 4.24 4.19
C ILE A 145 -4.53 5.30 4.09
N GLN A 146 -4.85 6.45 3.50
CA GLN A 146 -3.89 7.51 3.18
C GLN A 146 -3.09 7.95 4.41
N GLU A 147 -3.77 8.13 5.54
CA GLU A 147 -3.15 8.58 6.79
C GLU A 147 -2.04 7.64 7.27
N VAL A 148 -2.29 6.34 7.23
CA VAL A 148 -1.33 5.32 7.69
C VAL A 148 -0.20 5.18 6.66
N HIS A 149 -0.52 5.25 5.38
CA HIS A 149 0.45 5.24 4.30
C HIS A 149 1.43 6.42 4.40
N ASP A 150 0.92 7.63 4.61
CA ASP A 150 1.74 8.85 4.62
C ASP A 150 2.67 8.92 5.85
N ALA A 151 2.25 8.31 6.98
CA ALA A 151 3.06 8.18 8.19
C ALA A 151 4.17 7.11 8.04
N HIS A 152 3.97 6.08 7.23
CA HIS A 152 4.86 4.92 7.13
C HIS A 152 5.45 4.81 5.72
N ARG A 153 6.43 5.67 5.45
CA ARG A 153 7.14 5.67 4.16
C ARG A 153 8.11 4.49 4.08
N HIS A 154 8.43 4.09 2.85
CA HIS A 154 9.50 3.14 2.57
C HIS A 154 10.82 3.63 3.17
N THR A 155 11.51 2.77 3.91
CA THR A 155 12.85 3.04 4.45
C THR A 155 13.95 2.35 3.62
N GLY A 156 13.58 1.43 2.72
CA GLY A 156 14.43 0.71 1.77
C GLY A 156 13.71 0.45 0.43
N GLY A 157 14.14 -0.55 -0.36
CA GLY A 157 13.41 -0.97 -1.56
C GLY A 157 13.47 -0.05 -2.80
N ASN A 158 14.21 1.06 -2.73
CA ASN A 158 14.33 2.05 -3.81
C ASN A 158 14.78 1.45 -5.16
N GLN A 159 15.47 0.31 -5.17
CA GLN A 159 15.88 -0.39 -6.39
C GLN A 159 14.73 -1.15 -7.08
N LEU A 160 13.65 -1.50 -6.36
CA LEU A 160 12.51 -2.26 -6.90
C LEU A 160 11.42 -1.34 -7.47
N TRP A 161 11.16 -0.20 -6.83
CA TRP A 161 10.07 0.71 -7.24
C TRP A 161 10.46 2.20 -7.32
N GLY A 162 11.75 2.54 -7.19
CA GLY A 162 12.20 3.94 -7.19
C GLY A 162 11.79 4.71 -5.93
N SER A 163 12.58 5.72 -5.54
CA SER A 163 12.26 6.59 -4.41
C SER A 163 11.18 7.59 -4.82
N GLY A 164 9.91 7.32 -4.49
CA GLY A 164 8.78 8.25 -4.69
C GLY A 164 8.89 9.52 -3.84
N LYS A 165 9.84 10.40 -4.18
CA LYS A 165 9.97 11.77 -3.67
C LYS A 165 9.35 12.76 -4.66
#